data_AF-A0A0C2D0S4-F1
#
_entry.id   AF-A0A0C2D0S4-F1
#
_cell.length_a   1.000
_cell.length_b   1.000
_cell.length_c   1.000
_cell.angle_alpha   90.00
_cell.angle_beta   90.00
_cell.angle_gamma   90.00
#
_symmetry.space_group_name_H-M   'P 1'
#
loop_
_entity.id
_entity.type
_entity.pdbx_description
1 polymer ?
#
loop_
_entity_poly.entity_id
_entity_poly.type
_entity_poly.pdbx_seq_one_letter_code
_entity_poly.pdbx_strand_id
1 'polypeptide(L)'
;MQVEQQILDAGAQIIWVLEQDSFLQPGTPEGCRNFVDAQGSSLGWCVGDAETMPVPGTFDNSPFSKARGFDIVVVRETMTIVYSTNHGTTSGNENITGEQLLAEIQAIAAGL
;
A
#
# COMPACT_ATOMS: atom_id res chain seq x y z
N MET A 1 -16.48 -12.31 0.96
CA MET A 1 -15.09 -12.44 0.48
C MET A 1 -14.43 -11.09 0.72
N GLN A 2 -13.31 -11.05 1.43
CA GLN A 2 -12.60 -9.79 1.69
C GLN A 2 -12.00 -9.28 0.38
N VAL A 3 -12.03 -7.96 0.13
CA VAL A 3 -11.56 -7.37 -1.13
C VAL A 3 -10.09 -7.69 -1.42
N GLU A 4 -9.29 -7.87 -0.37
CA GLU A 4 -7.89 -8.26 -0.47
C GLU A 4 -7.71 -9.65 -1.10
N GLN A 5 -8.59 -10.60 -0.80
CA GLN A 5 -8.57 -11.91 -1.47
C GLN A 5 -8.85 -11.75 -2.97
N GLN A 6 -9.77 -10.86 -3.35
CA GLN A 6 -10.08 -10.60 -4.75
C GLN A 6 -8.91 -9.93 -5.48
N ILE A 7 -8.15 -9.08 -4.79
CA ILE A 7 -6.91 -8.48 -5.31
C ILE A 7 -5.87 -9.58 -5.59
N LEU A 8 -5.70 -10.53 -4.66
CA LEU A 8 -4.80 -11.67 -4.86
C LEU A 8 -5.27 -12.58 -6.01
N ASP A 9 -6.58 -12.86 -6.08
CA ASP A 9 -7.19 -13.67 -7.14
C ASP A 9 -7.08 -13.00 -8.52
N ALA A 10 -7.02 -11.67 -8.57
CA ALA A 10 -6.74 -10.89 -9.78
C ALA A 10 -5.25 -10.94 -10.21
N GLY A 11 -4.39 -11.66 -9.46
CA GLY A 11 -2.98 -11.87 -9.78
C GLY A 11 -2.02 -10.84 -9.18
N ALA A 12 -2.52 -9.90 -8.38
CA ALA A 12 -1.67 -8.94 -7.67
C ALA A 12 -1.11 -9.53 -6.36
N GLN A 13 -0.02 -8.95 -5.86
CA GLN A 13 0.41 -9.14 -4.48
C GLN A 13 0.18 -7.85 -3.69
N ILE A 14 -0.15 -8.02 -2.42
CA ILE A 14 -0.35 -6.90 -1.51
C ILE A 14 0.93 -6.72 -0.67
N ILE A 15 1.44 -5.50 -0.63
CA ILE A 15 2.52 -5.08 0.26
C ILE A 15 2.01 -3.86 1.03
N TRP A 16 1.84 -4.01 2.34
CA TRP A 16 1.51 -2.94 3.25
C TRP A 16 2.77 -2.22 3.68
N VAL A 17 2.78 -0.90 3.55
CA VAL A 17 3.88 -0.03 3.99
C VAL A 17 3.41 0.74 5.22
N LEU A 18 4.15 0.62 6.33
CA LEU A 18 3.91 1.41 7.53
C LEU A 18 5.00 2.47 7.71
N GLU A 19 4.63 3.74 7.66
CA GLU A 19 5.51 4.87 8.00
C GLU A 19 5.74 4.96 9.52
N GLN A 20 4.63 4.93 10.27
CA GLN A 20 4.60 5.15 11.70
C GLN A 20 3.46 4.35 12.33
N ASP A 21 3.68 3.78 13.51
CA ASP A 21 2.64 3.03 14.24
C ASP A 21 1.70 3.95 15.06
N SER A 22 0.69 3.34 15.68
CA SER A 22 -0.29 4.05 16.51
C SER A 22 0.30 4.74 17.77
N PHE A 23 1.56 4.49 18.12
CA PHE A 23 2.30 5.09 19.23
C PHE A 23 3.33 6.12 18.77
N LEU A 24 3.23 6.55 17.51
CA LEU A 24 4.14 7.49 16.86
C LEU A 24 5.58 6.97 16.75
N GLN A 25 5.78 5.65 16.79
CA GLN A 25 7.10 5.04 16.59
C GLN A 25 7.35 4.77 15.10
N PRO A 26 8.62 4.86 14.64
CA PRO A 26 8.98 4.55 13.27
C PRO A 26 8.47 3.16 12.85
N GLY A 27 7.91 3.05 11.66
CA GLY A 27 7.28 1.82 11.18
C GLY A 27 8.30 0.71 10.97
N THR A 28 8.05 -0.43 11.61
CA THR A 28 8.79 -1.70 11.43
C THR A 28 7.89 -2.74 10.75
N PRO A 29 8.43 -3.84 10.20
CA PRO A 29 7.64 -4.96 9.68
C PRO A 29 6.69 -5.55 10.72
N GLU A 30 7.13 -5.72 11.97
CA GLU A 30 6.28 -6.18 13.07
C GLU A 30 5.19 -5.17 13.41
N GLY A 31 5.53 -3.87 13.43
CA GLY A 31 4.57 -2.79 13.64
C GLY A 31 3.49 -2.78 12.57
N CYS A 32 3.89 -2.94 11.29
CA CYS A 32 2.96 -3.07 10.16
C CYS A 32 2.03 -4.27 10.37
N ARG A 33 2.58 -5.44 10.69
CA ARG A 33 1.78 -6.66 10.86
C ARG A 33 0.75 -6.49 11.96
N ASN A 34 1.17 -5.97 13.12
CA ASN A 34 0.30 -5.66 14.25
C ASN A 34 -0.83 -4.68 13.86
N PHE A 35 -0.51 -3.64 13.09
CA PHE A 35 -1.48 -2.66 12.64
C PHE A 35 -2.52 -3.29 11.69
N VAL A 36 -2.07 -3.99 10.65
CA VAL A 36 -2.95 -4.60 9.64
C VAL A 36 -3.81 -5.71 10.24
N ASP A 37 -3.28 -6.50 11.19
CA ASP A 37 -4.05 -7.49 11.95
C ASP A 37 -5.16 -6.82 12.77
N ALA A 38 -4.88 -5.68 13.41
CA ALA A 38 -5.87 -4.92 14.16
C ALA A 38 -6.98 -4.34 13.26
N GLN A 39 -6.69 -4.11 11.97
CA GLN A 39 -7.69 -3.73 10.96
C GLN A 39 -8.45 -4.94 10.37
N GLY A 40 -8.11 -6.17 10.79
CA GLY A 40 -8.80 -7.40 10.36
C GLY A 40 -8.33 -7.95 9.01
N SER A 41 -7.19 -7.49 8.50
CA SER A 41 -6.56 -8.08 7.31
C SER A 41 -5.48 -9.06 7.73
N SER A 42 -5.44 -10.25 7.12
CA SER A 42 -4.37 -11.24 7.32
C SER A 42 -3.57 -11.50 6.04
N LEU A 43 -3.82 -10.73 4.99
CA LEU A 43 -3.26 -10.93 3.66
C LEU A 43 -2.17 -9.89 3.34
N GLY A 44 -1.22 -10.28 2.50
CA GLY A 44 -0.14 -9.43 2.04
C GLY A 44 1.11 -9.47 2.93
N TRP A 45 2.18 -8.90 2.39
CA TRP A 45 3.45 -8.69 3.09
C TRP A 45 3.44 -7.37 3.82
N CYS A 46 4.19 -7.29 4.91
CA CYS A 46 4.32 -6.07 5.69
C CYS A 46 5.75 -5.56 5.66
N VAL A 47 5.91 -4.26 5.39
CA VAL A 47 7.19 -3.57 5.47
C VAL A 47 7.05 -2.33 6.35
N GLY A 48 8.06 -2.11 7.17
CA GLY A 48 8.24 -0.85 7.89
C GLY A 48 9.09 0.09 7.05
N ASP A 49 8.64 1.30 6.81
CA ASP A 49 9.39 2.26 5.99
C ASP A 49 10.72 2.64 6.65
N ALA A 50 10.76 2.71 7.98
CA ALA A 50 11.98 3.02 8.74
C ALA A 50 13.08 1.95 8.62
N GLU A 51 12.73 0.74 8.15
CA GLU A 51 13.68 -0.37 7.94
C GLU A 51 13.74 -0.80 6.47
N THR A 52 13.05 -0.08 5.58
CA THR A 52 13.07 -0.36 4.15
C THR A 52 14.46 -0.12 3.59
N MET A 53 14.98 -1.14 2.88
CA MET A 53 16.31 -1.08 2.25
C MET A 53 16.19 -0.63 0.78
N PRO A 54 17.21 0.04 0.22
CA PRO A 54 18.52 0.33 0.81
C PRO A 54 18.56 1.58 1.70
N VAL A 55 17.50 2.38 1.71
CA VAL A 55 17.45 3.66 2.44
C VAL A 55 16.20 3.70 3.31
N PRO A 56 16.34 3.75 4.64
CA PRO A 56 15.23 4.01 5.55
C PRO A 56 14.40 5.22 5.15
N GLY A 57 13.07 5.11 5.26
CA GLY A 57 12.13 6.18 4.91
C GLY A 57 11.95 6.37 3.40
N THR A 58 12.23 5.34 2.58
CA THR A 58 12.15 5.48 1.11
C THR A 58 10.76 5.87 0.66
N PHE A 59 9.71 5.34 1.29
CA PHE A 59 8.34 5.61 0.90
C PHE A 59 7.87 6.98 1.39
N ASP A 60 8.18 7.36 2.63
CA ASP A 60 7.84 8.67 3.19
C ASP A 60 8.56 9.81 2.44
N ASN A 61 9.83 9.61 2.07
CA ASN A 61 10.58 10.57 1.27
C ASN A 61 10.20 10.56 -0.22
N SER A 62 9.29 9.69 -0.64
CA SER A 62 8.87 9.57 -2.03
C SER A 62 7.93 10.72 -2.43
N PRO A 63 7.83 11.04 -3.73
CA PRO A 63 6.85 12.01 -4.21
C PRO A 63 5.39 11.56 -4.04
N PHE A 64 5.14 10.31 -3.63
CA PHE A 64 3.81 9.73 -3.43
C PHE A 64 3.27 9.96 -2.00
N SER A 65 4.14 10.08 -1.00
CA SER A 65 3.78 10.16 0.42
C SER A 65 3.71 11.61 0.96
N LYS A 66 3.35 12.60 0.13
CA LYS A 66 3.40 14.04 0.50
C LYS A 66 2.42 14.39 1.62
N ALA A 67 2.81 14.13 2.88
CA ALA A 67 2.02 14.26 4.10
C ALA A 67 0.69 13.47 4.08
N ARG A 68 0.67 12.34 3.37
CA ARG A 68 -0.50 11.51 3.05
C ARG A 68 -0.07 10.07 2.86
N GLY A 69 -0.98 9.12 3.12
CA GLY A 69 -0.78 7.76 2.67
C GLY A 69 -0.99 7.63 1.16
N PHE A 70 -0.52 6.52 0.59
CA PHE A 70 -0.54 6.29 -0.85
C PHE A 70 -0.93 4.85 -1.16
N ASP A 71 -1.45 4.63 -2.37
CA ASP A 71 -1.57 3.31 -2.97
C ASP A 71 -0.88 3.35 -4.33
N ILE A 72 -0.06 2.34 -4.63
CA ILE A 72 0.65 2.22 -5.90
C ILE A 72 0.44 0.84 -6.50
N VAL A 73 0.29 0.76 -7.81
CA VAL A 73 0.32 -0.50 -8.56
C VAL A 73 1.57 -0.53 -9.42
N VAL A 74 2.38 -1.57 -9.21
CA VAL A 74 3.66 -1.76 -9.88
C VAL A 74 3.63 -3.03 -10.72
N VAL A 75 3.97 -2.92 -12.00
CA VAL A 75 4.14 -4.09 -12.87
C VAL A 75 5.45 -4.78 -12.49
N ARG A 76 5.36 -6.02 -12.01
CA ARG A 76 6.51 -6.76 -11.47
C ARG A 76 7.67 -6.90 -12.46
N GLU A 77 7.39 -7.19 -13.72
CA GLU A 77 8.44 -7.47 -14.71
C GLU A 77 9.28 -6.24 -15.06
N THR A 78 8.65 -5.06 -15.09
CA THR A 78 9.28 -3.80 -15.51
C THR A 78 9.58 -2.86 -14.35
N MET A 79 9.05 -3.16 -13.17
CA MET A 79 9.06 -2.29 -11.99
C MET A 79 8.48 -0.88 -12.27
N THR A 80 7.55 -0.79 -13.23
CA THR A 80 6.90 0.47 -13.59
C THR A 80 5.69 0.71 -12.70
N ILE A 81 5.62 1.90 -12.09
CA ILE A 81 4.41 2.38 -11.42
C ILE A 81 3.42 2.76 -12.52
N VAL A 82 2.31 2.04 -12.61
CA VAL A 82 1.26 2.24 -13.62
C VAL A 82 0.02 2.92 -13.06
N TYR A 83 -0.08 2.97 -11.73
CA TYR A 83 -1.13 3.67 -11.01
C TYR A 83 -0.60 4.15 -9.67
N SER A 84 -1.05 5.34 -9.25
CA SER A 84 -0.82 5.88 -7.92
C SER A 84 -2.01 6.74 -7.49
N THR A 85 -2.40 6.63 -6.24
CA THR A 85 -3.43 7.46 -5.59
C THR A 85 -2.97 7.85 -4.19
N ASN A 86 -3.73 8.69 -3.50
CA ASN A 86 -3.46 9.05 -2.11
C ASN A 86 -4.69 8.92 -1.19
N HIS A 87 -4.41 8.77 0.10
CA HIS A 87 -5.42 8.65 1.13
C HIS A 87 -5.00 9.37 2.43
N GLY A 88 -6.00 9.70 3.25
CA GLY A 88 -5.83 10.39 4.52
C GLY A 88 -6.97 11.35 4.84
N THR A 89 -6.87 12.01 5.99
CA THR A 89 -7.93 12.87 6.55
C THR A 89 -7.91 14.31 6.02
N THR A 90 -6.82 14.74 5.39
CA THR A 90 -6.68 16.09 4.83
C THR A 90 -7.49 16.26 3.54
N SER A 91 -7.87 17.50 3.22
CA SER A 91 -8.65 17.80 2.00
C SER A 91 -7.84 17.56 0.73
N GLY A 92 -8.52 17.14 -0.35
CA GLY A 92 -7.91 16.88 -1.66
C GLY A 92 -7.29 15.50 -1.78
N ASN A 93 -7.62 14.56 -0.89
CA ASN A 93 -7.28 13.15 -1.06
C ASN A 93 -8.30 12.42 -1.93
N GLU A 94 -7.85 11.46 -2.74
CA GLU A 94 -8.75 10.62 -3.53
C GLU A 94 -9.51 9.63 -2.64
N ASN A 95 -8.86 9.06 -1.63
CA ASN A 95 -9.47 8.15 -0.63
C ASN A 95 -10.30 7.05 -1.31
N ILE A 96 -9.72 6.38 -2.31
CA ILE A 96 -10.42 5.30 -3.02
C ILE A 96 -10.70 4.14 -2.06
N THR A 97 -11.79 3.42 -2.31
CA THR A 97 -12.09 2.18 -1.57
C THR A 97 -11.26 1.02 -2.12
N GLY A 98 -11.18 -0.07 -1.35
CA GLY A 98 -10.53 -1.30 -1.81
C GLY A 98 -11.16 -1.87 -3.10
N GLU A 99 -12.48 -1.72 -3.28
CA GLU A 99 -13.18 -2.17 -4.50
C GLU A 99 -12.80 -1.32 -5.72
N GLN A 100 -12.57 -0.02 -5.52
CA GLN A 100 -12.08 0.86 -6.58
C GLN A 100 -10.64 0.50 -6.95
N LEU A 101 -9.78 0.24 -5.96
CA LEU A 101 -8.41 -0.24 -6.21
C LEU A 101 -8.41 -1.58 -6.98
N LEU A 102 -9.29 -2.52 -6.60
CA LEU A 102 -9.45 -3.78 -7.32
C LEU A 102 -9.84 -3.56 -8.78
N ALA A 103 -10.77 -2.64 -9.05
CA ALA A 103 -11.19 -2.32 -10.42
C ALA A 103 -10.03 -1.76 -11.26
N GLU A 104 -9.19 -0.89 -10.68
CA GLU A 104 -7.97 -0.38 -11.33
C GLU A 104 -6.98 -1.51 -11.64
N ILE A 105 -6.74 -2.41 -10.68
CA ILE A 105 -5.87 -3.58 -10.87
C ILE A 105 -6.37 -4.47 -12.01
N GLN A 106 -7.68 -4.73 -12.07
CA GLN A 106 -8.28 -5.53 -13.15
C GLN A 106 -8.19 -4.84 -14.50
N ALA A 107 -8.38 -3.52 -14.57
CA ALA A 107 -8.24 -2.76 -15.80
C ALA A 107 -6.79 -2.77 -16.32
N ILE A 108 -5.82 -2.61 -15.41
CA ILE A 108 -4.38 -2.72 -15.72
C ILE A 108 -4.07 -4.12 -16.24
N ALA A 109 -4.49 -5.17 -15.53
CA ALA A 109 -4.20 -6.56 -15.90
C ALA A 109 -4.81 -6.95 -17.26
N ALA A 110 -5.98 -6.40 -17.63
CA ALA A 110 -6.60 -6.65 -18.93
C ALA A 110 -5.92 -5.91 -20.10
N GLY A 111 -5.12 -4.89 -19.82
CA GLY A 111 -4.38 -4.10 -20.80
C GLY A 111 -2.90 -4.48 -20.96
N LEU A 112 -2.39 -5.37 -20.11
CA LEU A 112 -1.07 -6.00 -20.23
C LEU A 112 -1.14 -7.21 -21.18
#